data_AF-A0A3L7NAR4-F1
#
_entry.id   AF-A0A3L7NAR4-F1
#
_cell.length_a   1.000
_cell.length_b   1.000
_cell.length_c   1.000
_cell.angle_alpha   90.00
_cell.angle_beta   90.00
_cell.angle_gamma   90.00
#
_symmetry.space_group_name_H-M   'P 1'
#
loop_
_entity.id
_entity.type
_entity.pdbx_description
1 polymer ?
#
loop_
_entity_poly.entity_id
_entity_poly.type
_entity_poly.pdbx_seq_one_letter_code
_entity_poly.pdbx_strand_id
1 'polypeptide(L)'
;MLWEVEILPIGSEKDYEGQRILASAASQGITGLSTVKAARTFLIQGDLTRDDAKRAAEQLLVDPVTEQFQIHELPTAESQISNLKSE
;
A
#
# COMPACT_ATOMS: atom_id res chain seq x y z
N MET A 1 14.00 10.85 7.61
CA MET A 1 13.12 10.72 6.43
C MET A 1 12.09 9.63 6.70
N LEU A 2 10.93 9.68 6.04
CA LEU A 2 9.89 8.66 6.13
C LEU A 2 9.65 8.09 4.74
N TRP A 3 9.70 6.77 4.63
CA TRP A 3 9.45 6.05 3.39
C TRP A 3 8.22 5.19 3.53
N GLU A 4 7.37 5.24 2.52
CA GLU A 4 6.26 4.31 2.34
C GLU A 4 6.66 3.23 1.34
N VAL A 5 6.44 1.97 1.71
CA VAL A 5 6.52 0.83 0.81
C VAL A 5 5.12 0.24 0.69
N GLU A 6 4.45 0.52 -0.42
CA GLU A 6 3.12 -0.03 -0.74
C GLU A 6 3.30 -1.32 -1.55
N ILE A 7 2.65 -2.40 -1.13
CA ILE A 7 2.79 -3.74 -1.70
C ILE A 7 1.44 -4.21 -2.23
N LEU A 8 1.42 -4.64 -3.48
CA LEU A 8 0.24 -5.15 -4.18
C LEU A 8 0.53 -6.52 -4.81
N PRO A 9 -0.48 -7.37 -5.00
CA PRO A 9 -0.34 -8.60 -5.79
C PRO A 9 0.10 -8.31 -7.24
N ILE A 10 0.92 -9.18 -7.83
CA ILE A 10 1.28 -9.12 -9.26
C ILE A 10 0.11 -9.65 -10.09
N GLY A 11 -0.33 -8.85 -11.09
CA GLY A 11 -1.25 -9.31 -12.13
C GLY A 11 -2.74 -9.27 -11.77
N SER A 12 -3.55 -10.03 -12.54
CA SER A 12 -5.00 -10.13 -12.37
C SER A 12 -5.42 -11.12 -11.28
N GLU A 13 -4.50 -11.47 -10.38
CA GLU A 13 -4.78 -12.41 -9.32
C GLU A 13 -5.85 -11.84 -8.39
N LYS A 14 -6.66 -12.74 -7.84
CA LYS A 14 -7.86 -12.36 -7.12
C LYS A 14 -7.46 -11.69 -5.81
N ASP A 15 -7.73 -10.39 -5.66
CA ASP A 15 -7.59 -9.71 -4.38
C ASP A 15 -8.66 -10.23 -3.40
N TYR A 16 -8.29 -11.28 -2.65
CA TYR A 16 -9.17 -11.94 -1.69
C TYR A 16 -9.55 -11.02 -0.54
N GLU A 17 -8.64 -10.14 -0.10
CA GLU A 17 -8.90 -9.20 0.97
C GLU A 17 -9.87 -8.11 0.50
N GLY A 18 -9.65 -7.55 -0.69
CA GLY A 18 -10.58 -6.61 -1.31
C GLY A 18 -11.98 -7.20 -1.45
N GLN A 19 -12.10 -8.46 -1.87
CA GLN A 19 -13.40 -9.14 -1.97
C GLN A 19 -14.05 -9.41 -0.62
N ARG A 20 -13.26 -9.80 0.38
CA ARG A 20 -13.76 -10.00 1.75
C ARG A 20 -14.31 -8.69 2.31
N ILE A 21 -13.60 -7.57 2.09
CA ILE A 21 -14.05 -6.23 2.51
C ILE A 21 -15.32 -5.83 1.75
N LEU A 22 -15.37 -6.01 0.43
CA LEU A 22 -16.54 -5.68 -0.39
C LEU A 22 -17.78 -6.44 0.08
N ALA A 23 -17.64 -7.75 0.35
CA ALA A 23 -18.73 -8.57 0.88
C ALA A 23 -19.17 -8.12 2.29
N SER A 24 -18.22 -7.75 3.16
CA SER A 24 -18.50 -7.24 4.50
C SER A 24 -19.16 -5.86 4.49
N ALA A 25 -18.82 -4.99 3.53
CA ALA A 25 -19.46 -3.69 3.36
C ALA A 25 -20.92 -3.86 2.90
N ALA A 26 -21.16 -4.76 1.94
CA ALA A 26 -22.50 -5.09 1.46
C ALA A 26 -23.39 -5.65 2.58
N SER A 27 -22.87 -6.55 3.43
CA SER A 27 -23.63 -7.11 4.56
C SER A 27 -23.96 -6.09 5.66
N GLN A 28 -23.23 -4.97 5.71
CA GLN A 28 -23.48 -3.83 6.60
C GLN A 28 -24.36 -2.73 5.96
N GLY A 29 -24.87 -2.96 4.74
CA GLY A 29 -25.73 -2.01 4.03
C GLY A 29 -25.00 -0.92 3.25
N ILE A 30 -23.68 -1.01 3.10
CA ILE A 30 -22.89 -0.09 2.26
C ILE A 30 -22.93 -0.61 0.83
N THR A 31 -23.86 -0.12 0.02
CA THR A 31 -24.16 -0.64 -1.33
C THR A 31 -23.52 0.16 -2.47
N GLY A 32 -22.88 1.29 -2.18
CA GLY A 32 -22.25 2.15 -3.19
C GLY A 32 -20.85 1.71 -3.63
N LEU A 33 -20.25 0.71 -2.98
CA LEU A 33 -18.90 0.23 -3.32
C LEU A 33 -18.97 -0.81 -4.45
N SER A 34 -18.25 -0.56 -5.54
CA SER A 34 -18.16 -1.48 -6.68
C SER A 34 -16.88 -2.32 -6.68
N THR A 35 -15.79 -1.78 -6.15
CA THR A 35 -14.49 -2.42 -6.09
C THR A 35 -13.75 -2.03 -4.81
N VAL A 36 -12.85 -2.91 -4.37
CA VAL A 36 -11.87 -2.64 -3.32
C VAL A 36 -10.55 -3.21 -3.81
N LYS A 37 -9.47 -2.46 -3.61
CA LYS A 37 -8.09 -2.94 -3.73
C LYS A 37 -7.46 -2.90 -2.35
N ALA A 38 -7.02 -4.05 -1.87
CA ALA A 38 -6.24 -4.18 -0.65
C ALA A 38 -4.75 -4.15 -1.01
N ALA A 39 -4.01 -3.31 -0.31
CA ALA A 39 -2.56 -3.25 -0.35
C ALA A 39 -2.00 -3.39 1.07
N ARG A 40 -0.78 -3.91 1.18
CA ARG A 40 -0.03 -3.93 2.44
C ARG A 40 0.98 -2.80 2.40
N THR A 41 0.95 -1.90 3.38
CA THR A 41 1.83 -0.74 3.42
C THR A 41 2.72 -0.77 4.66
N PHE A 42 4.02 -0.56 4.46
CA PHE A 42 4.99 -0.37 5.53
C PHE A 42 5.52 1.06 5.55
N LEU A 43 5.67 1.60 6.75
CA LEU A 43 6.32 2.89 7.00
C LEU A 43 7.70 2.65 7.61
N ILE A 44 8.73 3.15 6.93
CA ILE A 44 10.12 3.01 7.35
C ILE A 44 10.68 4.40 7.64
N GLN A 45 10.92 4.68 8.92
CA GLN A 45 11.45 5.96 9.38
C GLN A 45 12.92 5.81 9.80
N GLY A 46 13.76 6.73 9.35
CA GLY A 46 15.16 6.78 9.75
C GLY A 46 16.02 7.70 8.90
N ASP A 47 17.33 7.62 9.11
CA ASP A 47 18.33 8.18 8.22
C ASP A 47 18.61 7.15 7.11
N LEU A 48 17.70 7.11 6.13
CA LEU A 48 17.65 6.08 5.09
C LEU A 48 17.48 6.76 3.74
N THR A 49 18.23 6.29 2.76
CA THR A 49 18.05 6.70 1.37
C THR A 49 16.91 5.93 0.73
N ARG A 50 16.49 6.37 -0.47
CA ARG A 50 15.52 5.63 -1.29
C ARG A 50 16.00 4.20 -1.61
N ASP A 51 17.30 4.04 -1.85
CA ASP A 51 17.90 2.74 -2.18
C ASP A 51 17.92 1.80 -0.97
N ASP A 52 18.06 2.34 0.26
CA ASP A 52 17.91 1.55 1.48
C ASP A 52 16.48 1.03 1.67
N ALA A 53 15.48 1.91 1.47
CA ALA A 53 14.07 1.50 1.52
C ALA A 53 13.75 0.47 0.43
N LYS A 54 14.30 0.65 -0.77
CA LYS A 54 14.17 -0.31 -1.88
C LYS A 54 14.77 -1.66 -1.53
N ARG A 55 15.98 -1.67 -0.98
CA ARG A 55 16.64 -2.90 -0.55
C ARG A 55 15.85 -3.63 0.54
N ALA A 56 15.28 -2.89 1.50
CA ALA A 56 14.40 -3.48 2.52
C ALA A 56 13.15 -4.12 1.89
N ALA A 57 12.53 -3.46 0.90
CA ALA A 57 11.39 -4.00 0.17
C ALA A 57 11.76 -5.31 -0.54
N GLU A 58 12.82 -5.31 -1.35
CA GLU A 58 13.25 -6.44 -2.17
C GLU A 58 13.77 -7.64 -1.37
N GLN A 59 14.38 -7.41 -0.20
CA GLN A 59 15.04 -8.47 0.56
C GLN A 59 14.19 -9.06 1.69
N LEU A 60 13.14 -8.37 2.14
CA LEU A 60 12.40 -8.77 3.33
C LEU A 60 10.89 -8.59 3.24
N LEU A 61 10.41 -7.47 2.69
CA LEU A 61 8.99 -7.10 2.84
C LEU A 61 8.09 -7.68 1.73
N VAL A 62 8.66 -7.96 0.56
CA VAL A 62 7.94 -8.34 -0.66
C VAL A 62 8.35 -9.74 -1.08
N ASP A 63 7.37 -10.60 -1.38
CA ASP A 63 7.61 -11.81 -2.15
C ASP A 63 7.66 -11.47 -3.65
N PRO A 64 8.83 -11.51 -4.31
CA PRO A 64 8.97 -11.07 -5.70
C PRO A 64 8.25 -11.97 -6.72
N VAL A 65 7.75 -13.14 -6.32
CA VAL A 65 7.01 -14.05 -7.20
C VAL A 65 5.54 -13.65 -7.30
N THR A 66 4.96 -13.21 -6.18
CA THR A 66 3.51 -12.98 -6.04
C THR A 66 3.15 -11.51 -5.80
N GLU A 67 4.09 -10.69 -5.37
CA GLU A 67 3.89 -9.31 -4.95
C GLU A 67 4.82 -8.33 -5.70
N GLN A 68 4.31 -7.13 -5.96
CA GLN A 68 5.04 -5.97 -6.47
C GLN A 68 4.93 -4.82 -5.47
N PHE A 69 5.87 -3.88 -5.53
CA PHE A 69 5.87 -2.75 -4.60
C PHE A 69 6.13 -1.41 -5.28
N GLN A 70 5.68 -0.34 -4.62
CA GLN A 70 5.97 1.04 -4.92
C GLN A 70 6.60 1.70 -3.69
N ILE A 71 7.45 2.71 -3.94
CA ILE A 71 8.13 3.44 -2.87
C ILE A 71 7.89 4.93 -3.02
N HIS A 72 7.38 5.54 -1.96
CA HIS A 72 7.13 6.98 -1.87
C HIS A 72 7.90 7.57 -0.69
N GLU A 73 8.49 8.74 -0.90
CA GLU A 73 8.96 9.55 0.21
C GLU A 73 7.75 10.29 0.80
N LEU A 74 7.57 10.18 2.11
CA LEU A 74 6.49 10.87 2.80
C LEU A 74 7.02 12.09 3.57
N PRO A 75 6.24 13.18 3.59
CA PRO A 75 6.56 14.33 4.43
C PRO A 75 6.59 13.90 5.90
N THR A 76 7.65 14.30 6.60
CA THR A 76 7.82 14.00 8.03
C THR A 76 7.29 15.12 8.93
N ALA A 77 6.88 16.26 8.35
CA ALA A 77 6.34 17.41 9.08
C ALA A 77 4.82 17.57 8.84
N GLU A 78 4.06 17.84 9.91
CA GLU A 78 2.60 18.03 9.87
C GLU A 78 2.16 19.08 8.84
N SER A 79 2.98 20.11 8.60
CA SER A 79 2.69 21.21 7.66
C SER A 79 2.68 20.80 6.18
N GLN A 80 3.11 19.57 5.85
CA GLN A 80 3.25 19.09 4.47
C GLN A 80 2.23 17.99 4.10
N ILE A 81 1.35 17.60 5.02
CA ILE A 81 0.29 16.62 4.74
C ILE A 81 -0.86 17.34 4.00
N SER A 82 -0.69 17.59 2.71
CA SER A 82 -1.82 17.91 1.83
C SER A 82 -2.45 16.61 1.34
N ASN A 83 -3.73 16.38 1.65
CA ASN A 83 -4.49 15.24 1.11
C ASN A 83 -4.51 15.30 -0.42
N LEU A 84 -3.54 14.65 -1.06
CA LEU A 84 -3.53 14.42 -2.49
C LEU A 84 -4.61 13.37 -2.76
N LYS A 85 -5.72 13.82 -3.37
CA LYS A 85 -6.73 12.94 -3.92
C LYS A 85 -6.07 12.06 -4.97
N SER A 86 -6.17 10.75 -4.80
CA SER A 86 -5.89 9.77 -5.84
C SER A 86 -6.84 10.07 -7.02
N GLU A 87 -6.28 10.46 -8.17
CA GLU A 87 -7.00 10.52 -9.46
C GLU A 87 -7.16 9.11 -10.06
#